data_AF-A0AAD9PS54-F1
#
_entry.id   AF-A0AAD9PS54-F1
#
_cell.length_a   1.000
_cell.length_b   1.000
_cell.length_c   1.000
_cell.angle_alpha   90.00
_cell.angle_beta   90.00
_cell.angle_gamma   90.00
#
_symmetry.space_group_name_H-M   'P 1'
#
loop_
_entity.id
_entity.type
_entity.pdbx_description
1 polymer ?
#
loop_
_entity_poly.entity_id
_entity_poly.type
_entity_poly.pdbx_seq_one_letter_code
_entity_poly.pdbx_strand_id
1 'polypeptide(L)'
;MSGPVAVELSSNSLNLRQLGATGNGLESSHGLSMKMIANNKQHLQKAVGRMEKIQGPMKKQCEDLLFIVTTMEDWIQILHESERGHSGVPLLRSVKERCSEILPNLNNNNSDLNQAVQRLSKASVPRIAHVQKCLKDLREEIRVVFDNENTFNGQFVEDVRGKMGNIIGTADALTVLYYHQM
;
A
#
# COMPACT_ATOMS: atom_id res chain seq x y z
N MET A 1 39.51 -31.84 11.65
CA MET A 1 39.24 -31.02 10.44
C MET A 1 37.79 -30.54 10.53
N SER A 2 37.61 -29.23 10.78
CA SER A 2 36.38 -28.41 10.67
C SER A 2 35.11 -28.93 11.38
N GLY A 3 34.60 -28.40 12.51
CA GLY A 3 34.60 -27.02 13.04
C GLY A 3 33.20 -26.42 12.84
N PRO A 4 32.36 -26.22 13.88
CA PRO A 4 31.08 -25.53 13.72
C PRO A 4 31.32 -24.01 13.61
N VAL A 5 30.73 -23.40 12.59
CA VAL A 5 30.76 -21.95 12.35
C VAL A 5 29.88 -21.28 13.40
N ALA A 6 30.50 -20.63 14.39
CA ALA A 6 29.83 -19.74 15.31
C ALA A 6 29.44 -18.45 14.58
N VAL A 7 28.13 -18.17 14.54
CA VAL A 7 27.61 -16.88 14.12
C VAL A 7 27.90 -15.87 15.22
N GLU A 8 28.89 -15.01 15.03
CA GLU A 8 29.09 -13.84 15.89
C GLU A 8 27.92 -12.86 15.68
N LEU A 9 26.89 -13.01 16.52
CA LEU A 9 25.98 -11.92 16.82
C LEU A 9 26.78 -10.87 17.59
N SER A 10 27.26 -9.85 16.87
CA SER A 10 27.82 -8.63 17.44
C SER A 10 26.73 -7.91 18.25
N SER A 11 26.56 -8.40 19.47
CA SER A 11 25.78 -7.74 20.51
C SER A 11 26.66 -6.60 20.98
N ASN A 12 26.48 -5.40 20.42
CA ASN A 12 27.03 -4.18 20.99
C ASN A 12 26.34 -3.95 22.34
N SER A 13 26.85 -4.64 23.36
CA SER A 13 26.53 -4.41 24.75
C SER A 13 26.88 -2.97 25.08
N LEU A 14 25.84 -2.15 25.30
CA LEU A 14 25.96 -0.88 26.00
C LEU A 14 26.58 -1.20 27.36
N ASN A 15 27.89 -0.99 27.49
CA ASN A 15 28.62 -1.12 28.74
C ASN A 15 28.17 0.00 29.68
N LEU A 16 27.08 -0.24 30.41
CA LEU A 16 26.71 0.55 31.57
C LEU A 16 27.68 0.19 32.71
N ARG A 17 28.83 0.87 32.74
CA ARG A 17 29.73 0.79 33.90
C ARG A 17 29.00 1.36 35.12
N GLN A 18 28.60 0.47 36.02
CA GLN A 18 28.33 0.83 37.42
C GLN A 18 29.64 1.34 38.03
N LEU A 19 29.72 2.64 38.30
CA LEU A 19 30.74 3.22 39.16
C LEU A 19 30.17 3.27 40.58
N GLY A 20 30.69 2.38 41.43
CA GLY A 20 30.45 2.42 42.87
C GLY A 20 30.95 3.73 43.47
N ALA A 21 30.10 4.37 44.26
CA ALA A 21 30.38 5.62 44.93
C ALA A 21 31.32 5.39 46.13
N THR A 22 32.50 6.01 46.10
CA THR A 22 33.21 6.40 47.33
C THR A 22 33.86 7.76 47.15
N GLY A 23 33.28 8.75 47.82
CA GLY A 23 33.98 9.81 48.58
C GLY A 23 35.00 10.70 47.86
N ASN A 24 34.61 11.98 47.74
CA ASN A 24 35.44 13.16 47.54
C ASN A 24 36.11 13.36 46.16
N GLY A 25 35.67 14.41 45.48
CA GLY A 25 36.46 15.10 44.46
C GLY A 25 35.73 15.32 43.15
N LEU A 26 35.36 16.58 42.94
CA LEU A 26 35.03 17.22 41.66
C LEU A 26 33.81 16.68 40.90
N GLU A 27 32.93 17.61 40.58
CA GLU A 27 31.88 17.50 39.58
C GLU A 27 32.36 16.67 38.39
N SER A 28 31.89 15.42 38.28
CA SER A 28 32.07 14.64 37.07
C SER A 28 31.13 15.25 36.02
N SER A 29 31.59 16.32 35.38
CA SER A 29 31.07 16.79 34.11
C SER A 29 31.04 15.58 33.18
N HIS A 30 29.86 14.97 33.05
CA HIS A 30 29.53 14.00 32.03
C HIS A 30 29.41 14.71 30.66
N GLY A 31 30.37 15.60 30.37
CA GLY A 31 30.47 16.29 29.09
C GLY A 31 30.89 15.29 28.03
N LEU A 32 30.00 15.01 27.09
CA LEU A 32 30.37 14.32 25.85
C LEU A 32 31.56 15.07 25.23
N SER A 33 32.64 14.34 24.93
CA SER A 33 33.78 14.94 24.22
C SER A 33 33.29 15.59 22.94
N MET A 34 33.82 16.77 22.60
CA MET A 34 33.51 17.47 21.34
C MET A 34 33.63 16.57 20.10
N LYS A 35 34.57 15.62 20.11
CA LYS A 35 34.73 14.62 19.04
C LYS A 35 33.54 13.65 18.98
N MET A 36 33.02 13.25 20.14
CA MET A 36 31.84 12.39 20.27
C MET A 36 30.58 13.13 19.80
N ILE A 37 30.43 14.41 20.16
CA ILE A 37 29.34 15.28 19.70
C ILE A 37 29.38 15.44 18.17
N ALA A 38 30.55 15.74 17.61
CA ALA A 38 30.72 15.88 16.16
C ALA A 38 30.40 14.58 15.40
N ASN A 39 30.84 13.44 15.92
CA ASN A 39 30.54 12.15 15.32
C ASN A 39 29.04 11.84 15.38
N ASN A 40 28.40 12.05 16.53
CA ASN A 40 26.96 11.86 16.69
C ASN A 40 26.16 12.76 15.74
N LYS A 41 26.55 14.04 15.60
CA LYS A 41 25.95 14.97 14.64
C LYS A 41 26.05 14.42 13.20
N GLN A 42 27.21 13.93 12.79
CA GLN A 42 27.40 13.36 11.45
C GLN A 42 26.55 12.11 11.23
N HIS A 43 26.44 11.22 12.24
CA HIS A 43 25.58 10.04 12.17
C HIS A 43 24.10 10.42 12.04
N LEU A 44 23.63 11.39 12.82
CA LEU A 44 22.26 11.89 12.75
C LEU A 44 21.97 12.54 11.40
N GLN A 45 22.87 13.38 10.88
CA GLN A 45 22.71 13.99 9.55
C GLN A 45 22.61 12.93 8.44
N LYS A 46 23.41 11.86 8.51
CA LYS A 46 23.30 10.73 7.58
C LYS A 46 21.98 9.96 7.75
N ALA A 47 21.49 9.81 8.97
CA ALA A 47 20.21 9.17 9.23
C ALA A 47 19.03 9.99 8.67
N VAL A 48 19.02 11.30 8.93
CA VAL A 48 18.03 12.25 8.36
C VAL A 48 18.03 12.17 6.84
N GLY A 49 19.20 12.29 6.20
CA GLY A 49 19.30 12.21 4.74
C GLY A 49 18.88 10.85 4.14
N ARG A 50 18.92 9.76 4.92
CA ARG A 50 18.35 8.47 4.50
C ARG A 50 16.83 8.45 4.65
N MET A 51 16.29 9.00 5.74
CA MET A 51 14.85 9.08 5.97
C MET A 51 14.17 9.95 4.93
N GLU A 52 14.74 11.11 4.58
CA GLU A 52 14.21 12.01 3.54
C GLU A 52 14.14 11.32 2.17
N LYS A 53 15.16 10.50 1.83
CA LYS A 53 15.17 9.71 0.59
C LYS A 53 14.09 8.64 0.53
N ILE A 54 13.63 8.14 1.67
CA ILE A 54 12.59 7.11 1.78
C ILE A 54 11.20 7.75 1.84
N GLN A 55 11.08 8.93 2.44
CA GLN A 55 9.81 9.64 2.63
C GLN A 55 9.10 9.94 1.30
N GLY A 56 9.82 10.47 0.30
CA GLY A 56 9.23 10.80 -1.01
C GLY A 56 8.59 9.58 -1.71
N PRO A 57 9.33 8.47 -1.90
CA PRO A 57 8.78 7.24 -2.45
C PRO A 57 7.60 6.67 -1.66
N MET A 58 7.66 6.67 -0.32
CA MET A 58 6.57 6.16 0.51
C MET A 58 5.31 7.03 0.41
N LYS A 59 5.45 8.36 0.34
CA LYS A 59 4.31 9.25 0.07
C LYS A 59 3.65 8.91 -1.27
N LYS A 60 4.46 8.69 -2.31
CA LYS A 60 3.93 8.33 -3.63
C LYS A 60 3.23 6.97 -3.63
N GLN A 61 3.73 5.99 -2.87
CA GLN A 61 3.07 4.70 -2.69
C GLN A 61 1.71 4.86 -1.98
N CYS A 62 1.64 5.70 -0.94
CA CYS A 62 0.37 6.03 -0.27
C CYS A 62 -0.63 6.70 -1.24
N GLU A 63 -0.18 7.70 -2.01
CA GLU A 63 -1.01 8.35 -3.04
C GLU A 63 -1.52 7.35 -4.09
N ASP A 64 -0.68 6.43 -4.56
CA ASP A 64 -1.07 5.41 -5.53
C ASP A 64 -2.07 4.40 -4.95
N LEU A 65 -1.99 4.07 -3.66
CA LEU A 65 -2.97 3.22 -2.97
C LEU A 65 -4.32 3.94 -2.82
N LEU A 66 -4.31 5.19 -2.37
CA LEU A 66 -5.52 6.01 -2.26
C LEU A 66 -6.18 6.22 -3.62
N PHE A 67 -5.39 6.42 -4.67
CA PHE A 67 -5.90 6.53 -6.03
C PHE A 67 -6.65 5.26 -6.47
N ILE A 68 -6.13 4.07 -6.13
CA ILE A 68 -6.83 2.80 -6.40
C ILE A 68 -8.18 2.77 -5.68
N VAL A 69 -8.22 3.16 -4.40
CA VAL A 69 -9.46 3.21 -3.60
C VAL A 69 -10.48 4.12 -4.24
N THR A 70 -10.12 5.39 -4.49
CA THR A 70 -11.01 6.38 -5.09
C THR A 70 -11.52 5.92 -6.46
N THR A 71 -10.65 5.31 -7.29
CA THR A 71 -11.07 4.75 -8.59
C THR A 71 -12.15 3.67 -8.43
N MET A 72 -12.02 2.79 -7.44
CA MET A 72 -13.02 1.74 -7.20
C MET A 72 -14.32 2.33 -6.65
N GLU A 73 -14.24 3.32 -5.74
CA GLU A 73 -15.41 4.03 -5.21
C GLU A 73 -16.19 4.74 -6.33
N ASP A 74 -15.48 5.44 -7.23
CA ASP A 74 -16.06 6.08 -8.40
C ASP A 74 -16.78 5.06 -9.29
N TRP A 75 -16.19 3.88 -9.52
CA TRP A 75 -16.81 2.84 -10.34
C TRP A 75 -18.03 2.19 -9.68
N ILE A 76 -18.00 2.03 -8.35
CA ILE A 76 -19.18 1.60 -7.59
C ILE A 76 -20.32 2.62 -7.78
N GLN A 77 -20.00 3.92 -7.71
CA GLN A 77 -20.97 4.99 -7.90
C GLN A 77 -21.54 5.01 -9.32
N ILE A 78 -20.68 4.87 -10.34
CA ILE A 78 -21.08 4.76 -11.75
C ILE A 78 -22.08 3.61 -11.94
N LEU A 79 -21.82 2.44 -11.34
CA LEU A 79 -22.73 1.30 -11.41
C LEU A 79 -24.02 1.53 -10.62
N HIS A 80 -23.95 2.23 -9.49
CA HIS A 80 -25.11 2.58 -8.69
C HIS A 80 -26.10 3.47 -9.47
N GLU A 81 -25.59 4.37 -10.30
CA GLU A 81 -26.31 5.30 -11.17
C GLU A 81 -26.88 4.65 -12.46
N SER A 82 -26.83 3.31 -12.56
CA SER A 82 -27.46 2.59 -13.65
C SER A 82 -28.99 2.71 -13.55
N GLU A 83 -29.65 2.94 -14.69
CA GLU A 83 -31.10 3.01 -14.78
C GLU A 83 -31.74 1.70 -14.28
N ARG A 84 -32.83 1.82 -13.52
CA ARG A 84 -33.54 0.68 -12.93
C ARG A 84 -34.94 0.59 -13.49
N GLY A 85 -35.39 -0.64 -13.74
CA GLY A 85 -36.77 -0.89 -14.13
C GLY A 85 -37.73 -0.71 -12.95
N HIS A 86 -39.03 -0.86 -13.22
CA HIS A 86 -40.10 -0.76 -12.22
C HIS A 86 -39.95 -1.71 -11.02
N SER A 87 -39.19 -2.80 -11.16
CA SER A 87 -38.87 -3.75 -10.10
C SER A 87 -37.64 -3.38 -9.25
N GLY A 88 -37.00 -2.24 -9.52
CA GLY A 88 -35.77 -1.80 -8.87
C GLY A 88 -34.49 -2.51 -9.35
N VAL A 89 -34.61 -3.46 -10.29
CA VAL A 89 -33.48 -4.17 -10.88
C VAL A 89 -32.80 -3.30 -11.94
N PRO A 90 -31.46 -3.17 -11.93
CA PRO A 90 -30.72 -2.44 -12.97
C PRO A 90 -31.02 -2.99 -14.37
N LEU A 91 -31.20 -2.08 -15.32
CA LEU A 91 -31.41 -2.44 -16.72
C LEU A 91 -30.08 -2.90 -17.33
N LEU A 92 -30.08 -4.06 -17.99
CA LEU A 92 -28.90 -4.63 -18.65
C LEU A 92 -28.19 -3.60 -19.56
N ARG A 93 -28.95 -2.87 -20.38
CA ARG A 93 -28.41 -1.85 -21.29
C ARG A 93 -27.62 -0.79 -20.52
N SER A 94 -28.21 -0.24 -19.46
CA SER A 94 -27.56 0.80 -18.66
C SER A 94 -26.31 0.25 -17.96
N VAL A 95 -26.37 -0.95 -17.40
CA VAL A 95 -25.18 -1.59 -16.78
C VAL A 95 -24.07 -1.84 -17.82
N LYS A 96 -24.40 -2.30 -19.03
CA LYS A 96 -23.43 -2.46 -20.12
C LYS A 96 -22.76 -1.13 -20.50
N GLU A 97 -23.53 -0.05 -20.60
CA GLU A 97 -22.99 1.28 -20.85
C GLU A 97 -22.00 1.68 -19.77
N ARG A 98 -22.37 1.55 -18.48
CA ARG A 98 -21.49 1.83 -17.34
C ARG A 98 -20.24 0.97 -17.32
N CYS A 99 -20.37 -0.34 -17.57
CA CYS A 99 -19.23 -1.25 -17.67
C CYS A 99 -18.30 -0.90 -18.84
N SER A 100 -18.82 -0.31 -19.92
CA SER A 100 -18.03 0.16 -21.06
C SER A 100 -17.17 1.38 -20.72
N GLU A 101 -17.58 2.18 -19.73
CA GLU A 101 -16.79 3.29 -19.20
C GLU A 101 -15.60 2.79 -18.34
N ILE A 102 -15.80 1.68 -17.63
CA ILE A 102 -14.81 1.09 -16.71
C ILE A 102 -13.74 0.27 -17.47
N LEU A 103 -14.16 -0.56 -18.42
CA LEU A 103 -13.29 -1.53 -19.10
C LEU A 103 -12.02 -0.96 -19.73
N PRO A 104 -12.00 0.23 -20.36
CA PRO A 104 -10.78 0.81 -20.92
C PRO A 104 -9.66 0.95 -19.89
N ASN A 105 -9.99 1.36 -18.66
CA ASN A 105 -9.02 1.50 -17.57
C ASN A 105 -8.47 0.15 -17.11
N LEU A 106 -9.29 -0.90 -17.09
CA LEU A 106 -8.86 -2.27 -16.75
C LEU A 106 -8.08 -2.96 -17.87
N ASN A 107 -8.38 -2.66 -19.14
CA ASN A 107 -7.76 -3.30 -20.30
C ASN A 107 -6.44 -2.65 -20.72
N ASN A 108 -6.28 -1.34 -20.50
CA ASN A 108 -5.11 -0.60 -20.96
C ASN A 108 -3.98 -0.63 -19.93
N ASN A 109 -2.86 -1.27 -20.26
CA ASN A 109 -1.67 -1.32 -19.39
C ASN A 109 -1.07 0.07 -19.08
N ASN A 110 -1.39 1.08 -19.89
CA ASN A 110 -0.97 2.46 -19.72
C ASN A 110 -2.04 3.34 -19.04
N SER A 111 -3.16 2.77 -18.58
CA SER A 111 -4.11 3.52 -17.75
C SER A 111 -3.45 3.94 -16.44
N ASP A 112 -3.91 5.05 -15.87
CA ASP A 112 -3.37 5.56 -14.60
C ASP A 112 -3.48 4.51 -13.48
N LEU A 113 -4.58 3.74 -13.48
CA LEU A 113 -4.78 2.61 -12.56
C LEU A 113 -3.70 1.55 -12.70
N ASN A 114 -3.48 1.05 -13.92
CA ASN A 114 -2.47 0.01 -14.15
C ASN A 114 -1.06 0.53 -13.91
N GLN A 115 -0.78 1.81 -14.21
CA GLN A 115 0.49 2.44 -13.90
C GLN A 115 0.71 2.60 -12.39
N ALA A 116 -0.31 2.97 -11.60
CA ALA A 116 -0.23 3.02 -10.14
C ALA A 116 0.10 1.64 -9.55
N VAL A 117 -0.63 0.61 -9.98
CA VAL A 117 -0.38 -0.77 -9.55
C VAL A 117 1.02 -1.25 -9.94
N GLN A 118 1.51 -0.90 -11.14
CA GLN A 118 2.87 -1.22 -11.57
C GLN A 118 3.94 -0.50 -10.73
N ARG A 119 3.73 0.77 -10.36
CA ARG A 119 4.65 1.50 -9.47
C ARG A 119 4.71 0.84 -8.10
N LEU A 120 3.57 0.48 -7.52
CA LEU A 120 3.49 -0.26 -6.25
C LEU A 120 4.16 -1.63 -6.33
N SER A 121 4.00 -2.34 -7.45
CA SER A 121 4.68 -3.61 -7.72
C SER A 121 6.20 -3.46 -7.80
N LYS A 122 6.70 -2.47 -8.55
CA LYS A 122 8.14 -2.16 -8.64
C LYS A 122 8.73 -1.76 -7.29
N ALA A 123 7.96 -1.07 -6.48
CA ALA A 123 8.31 -0.71 -5.11
C ALA A 123 8.27 -1.90 -4.13
N SER A 124 7.87 -3.10 -4.58
CA SER A 124 7.73 -4.29 -3.74
C SER A 124 6.79 -4.07 -2.54
N VAL A 125 5.73 -3.27 -2.73
CA VAL A 125 4.71 -3.07 -1.69
C VAL A 125 4.08 -4.41 -1.33
N PRO A 126 3.99 -4.77 -0.04
CA PRO A 126 3.43 -6.05 0.38
C PRO A 126 2.02 -6.29 -0.18
N ARG A 127 1.73 -7.55 -0.52
CA ARG A 127 0.40 -7.99 -1.01
C ARG A 127 -0.12 -7.30 -2.28
N ILE A 128 0.65 -6.44 -2.96
CA ILE A 128 0.19 -5.79 -4.20
C ILE A 128 -0.17 -6.78 -5.32
N ALA A 129 0.46 -7.95 -5.33
CA ALA A 129 0.10 -9.05 -6.24
C ALA A 129 -1.35 -9.52 -6.05
N HIS A 130 -1.90 -9.42 -4.84
CA HIS A 130 -3.31 -9.71 -4.57
C HIS A 130 -4.22 -8.68 -5.23
N VAL A 131 -3.89 -7.39 -5.15
CA VAL A 131 -4.63 -6.32 -5.82
C VAL A 131 -4.62 -6.52 -7.35
N GLN A 132 -3.46 -6.86 -7.92
CA GLN A 132 -3.34 -7.20 -9.34
C GLN A 132 -4.26 -8.36 -9.75
N LYS A 133 -4.31 -9.41 -8.94
CA LYS A 133 -5.23 -10.54 -9.16
C LYS A 133 -6.69 -10.07 -9.10
N CYS A 134 -7.08 -9.32 -8.07
CA CYS A 134 -8.45 -8.84 -7.92
C CYS A 134 -8.89 -7.96 -9.10
N LEU A 135 -8.00 -7.12 -9.63
CA LEU A 135 -8.27 -6.31 -10.83
C LEU A 135 -8.48 -7.17 -12.08
N LYS A 136 -7.70 -8.25 -12.22
CA LYS A 136 -7.90 -9.23 -13.29
C LYS A 136 -9.25 -9.94 -13.15
N ASP A 137 -9.58 -10.41 -11.94
CA ASP A 137 -10.85 -11.08 -11.64
C ASP A 137 -12.04 -10.13 -11.88
N LEU A 138 -11.90 -8.84 -11.55
CA LEU A 138 -12.91 -7.80 -11.82
C LEU A 138 -13.10 -7.58 -13.32
N ARG A 139 -12.02 -7.54 -14.09
CA ARG A 139 -12.07 -7.41 -15.56
C ARG A 139 -12.79 -8.60 -16.19
N GLU A 140 -12.51 -9.82 -15.72
CA GLU A 140 -13.17 -11.03 -16.21
C GLU A 140 -14.66 -11.00 -15.90
N GLU A 141 -15.05 -10.63 -14.68
CA GLU A 141 -16.46 -10.46 -14.29
C GLU A 141 -17.17 -9.46 -15.20
N ILE A 142 -16.61 -8.26 -15.37
CA ILE A 142 -17.24 -7.21 -16.18
C ILE A 142 -17.36 -7.64 -17.65
N ARG A 143 -16.45 -8.47 -18.18
CA ARG A 143 -16.54 -8.94 -19.58
C ARG A 143 -17.72 -9.89 -19.80
N VAL A 144 -18.09 -10.68 -18.80
CA VAL A 144 -19.18 -11.68 -18.92
C VAL A 144 -20.49 -11.06 -19.38
N VAL A 145 -20.81 -9.82 -18.96
CA VAL A 145 -22.04 -9.13 -19.38
C VAL A 145 -22.09 -8.84 -20.88
N PHE A 146 -20.93 -8.69 -21.53
CA PHE A 146 -20.84 -8.44 -22.98
C PHE A 146 -20.89 -9.73 -23.79
N ASP A 147 -20.29 -10.79 -23.26
CA ASP A 147 -20.16 -12.07 -23.96
C ASP A 147 -21.43 -12.93 -23.88
N ASN A 148 -22.22 -12.81 -22.81
CA ASN A 148 -23.45 -13.55 -22.63
C ASN A 148 -24.52 -12.69 -21.95
N GLU A 149 -25.57 -12.29 -22.65
CA GLU A 149 -26.62 -11.45 -22.04
C GLU A 149 -27.44 -12.19 -20.98
N ASN A 150 -27.50 -13.53 -21.06
CA ASN A 150 -28.26 -14.36 -20.14
C ASN A 150 -27.57 -14.53 -18.78
N THR A 151 -26.29 -14.18 -18.65
CA THR A 151 -25.59 -14.18 -17.34
C THR A 151 -25.91 -12.95 -16.53
N PHE A 152 -26.45 -11.90 -17.15
CA PHE A 152 -26.90 -10.74 -16.39
C PHE A 152 -28.13 -11.08 -15.56
N ASN A 153 -27.98 -10.91 -14.26
CA ASN A 153 -29.05 -10.97 -13.27
C ASN A 153 -28.76 -9.89 -12.21
N GLY A 154 -29.68 -9.70 -11.26
CA GLY A 154 -29.46 -8.75 -10.16
C GLY A 154 -28.20 -9.03 -9.33
N GLN A 155 -27.69 -10.27 -9.34
CA GLN A 155 -26.48 -10.69 -8.62
C GLN A 155 -25.19 -10.20 -9.29
N PHE A 156 -25.19 -10.02 -10.62
CA PHE A 156 -24.01 -9.53 -11.35
C PHE A 156 -23.46 -8.22 -10.79
N VAL A 157 -24.33 -7.23 -10.58
CA VAL A 157 -23.92 -5.91 -10.05
C VAL A 157 -23.34 -6.05 -8.65
N GLU A 158 -23.87 -6.98 -7.87
CA GLU A 158 -23.40 -7.29 -6.52
C GLU A 158 -22.04 -7.99 -6.52
N ASP A 159 -21.81 -8.90 -7.45
CA ASP A 159 -20.53 -9.59 -7.60
C ASP A 159 -19.42 -8.63 -8.05
N VAL A 160 -19.72 -7.74 -9.01
CA VAL A 160 -18.81 -6.67 -9.44
C VAL A 160 -18.49 -5.73 -8.26
N ARG A 161 -19.51 -5.29 -7.52
CA ARG A 161 -19.35 -4.45 -6.33
C ARG A 161 -18.54 -5.15 -5.24
N GLY A 162 -18.76 -6.44 -5.02
CA GLY A 162 -18.00 -7.24 -4.06
C GLY A 162 -16.50 -7.33 -4.42
N LYS A 163 -16.19 -7.49 -5.72
CA LYS A 163 -14.79 -7.48 -6.20
C LYS A 163 -14.12 -6.12 -6.01
N MET A 164 -14.83 -5.02 -6.31
CA MET A 164 -14.35 -3.66 -6.04
C MET A 164 -14.12 -3.44 -4.54
N GLY A 165 -15.04 -3.88 -3.68
CA GLY A 165 -14.91 -3.81 -2.22
C GLY A 165 -13.69 -4.56 -1.68
N ASN A 166 -13.35 -5.73 -2.26
CA ASN A 166 -12.14 -6.46 -1.89
C ASN A 166 -10.85 -5.70 -2.27
N ILE A 167 -10.85 -5.00 -3.41
CA ILE A 167 -9.74 -4.14 -3.82
C ILE A 167 -9.59 -2.98 -2.84
N ILE A 168 -10.69 -2.28 -2.51
CA ILE A 168 -10.71 -1.18 -1.54
C ILE A 168 -10.17 -1.66 -0.19
N GLY A 169 -10.75 -2.71 0.39
CA GLY A 169 -10.34 -3.23 1.69
C GLY A 169 -8.87 -3.65 1.74
N THR A 170 -8.34 -4.22 0.64
CA THR A 170 -6.91 -4.55 0.55
C THR A 170 -6.05 -3.29 0.50
N ALA A 171 -6.40 -2.32 -0.34
CA ALA A 171 -5.63 -1.08 -0.50
C ALA A 171 -5.65 -0.22 0.77
N ASP A 172 -6.81 -0.06 1.41
CA ASP A 172 -6.94 0.66 2.68
C ASP A 172 -6.16 -0.02 3.80
N ALA A 173 -6.22 -1.34 3.91
CA ALA A 173 -5.43 -2.07 4.89
C ALA A 173 -3.93 -1.83 4.68
N LEU A 174 -3.46 -1.77 3.43
CA LEU A 174 -2.06 -1.43 3.12
C LEU A 174 -1.73 0.01 3.51
N THR A 175 -2.62 0.97 3.20
CA THR A 175 -2.48 2.37 3.60
C THR A 175 -2.34 2.50 5.13
N VAL A 176 -3.23 1.86 5.88
CA VAL A 176 -3.23 1.94 7.35
C VAL A 176 -2.04 1.19 7.97
N LEU A 177 -1.68 0.01 7.46
CA LEU A 177 -0.62 -0.77 8.10
C LEU A 177 0.79 -0.23 7.80
N TYR A 178 0.99 0.38 6.63
CA TYR A 178 2.33 0.77 6.16
C TYR A 178 2.54 2.29 6.09
N TYR A 179 1.48 3.11 6.09
CA TYR A 179 1.59 4.55 5.83
C TYR A 179 0.80 5.44 6.81
N HIS A 180 0.15 4.89 7.84
CA HIS A 180 -0.70 5.63 8.81
C HIS A 180 0.01 6.71 9.65
N GLN A 181 1.35 6.77 9.61
CA GLN A 181 2.15 7.75 10.33
C GLN A 181 2.90 8.74 9.40
N MET A 182 2.54 8.78 8.11
CA MET A 182 3.00 9.81 7.17
C MET A 182 2.06 11.01 7.15
#